data_AF-A0A2D3V6C9-F1
#
_entry.id   AF-A0A2D3V6C9-F1
#
_cell.length_a   1.000
_cell.length_b   1.000
_cell.length_c   1.000
_cell.angle_alpha   90.00
_cell.angle_beta   90.00
_cell.angle_gamma   90.00
#
_symmetry.space_group_name_H-M   'P 1'
#
loop_
_entity.id
_entity.type
_entity.pdbx_description
1 polymer ?
#
loop_
_entity_poly.entity_id
_entity_poly.type
_entity_poly.pdbx_seq_one_letter_code
_entity_poly.pdbx_strand_id
1 'polypeptide(L)'
;MLRHVVNNALKPQRRQFNATGYQLQSIPTLSDATLKSFRAKAFNPALPVLLPGQFTQIPAIKTWFTTEPDSCFTSINRLHLDRFASTIVPLEITRKGQFARVDQPLSFFLDATASNDPDTQVYLAQAELADLPQELLQDLPVPEFVMRAGKGDVYSSSIWLGRAPTYTPLHRDPNPNLFVQLKGRKVVRLYKPHVGLSIFDAVQERIGGVGKATMRGEEMMAGAEREALEEEVWNRDGTHVGECWEADLGSGDGLFIPKGWWHSIKSLGDEGVIASVNWWFR
;
A
#
# COMPACT_ATOMS: atom_id res chain seq x y z
N MET A 1 66.45 4.34 4.98
CA MET A 1 65.56 4.73 6.09
C MET A 1 64.38 5.49 5.49
N LEU A 2 63.42 4.78 4.90
CA LEU A 2 62.26 5.37 4.21
C LEU A 2 61.16 5.70 5.23
N ARG A 3 60.75 6.96 5.32
CA ARG A 3 59.58 7.39 6.10
C ARG A 3 58.35 7.34 5.19
N HIS A 4 57.41 6.44 5.49
CA HIS A 4 56.07 6.43 4.92
C HIS A 4 55.28 7.65 5.40
N VAL A 5 54.81 8.47 4.45
CA VAL A 5 53.78 9.47 4.67
C VAL A 5 52.44 8.76 4.51
N VAL A 6 51.74 8.52 5.62
CA VAL A 6 50.38 7.99 5.62
C VAL A 6 49.43 9.18 5.49
N ASN A 7 48.71 9.23 4.37
CA ASN A 7 47.58 10.12 4.13
C ASN A 7 46.49 9.86 5.18
N ASN A 8 46.25 10.83 6.08
CA ASN A 8 45.05 10.89 6.90
C ASN A 8 43.87 11.32 6.02
N ALA A 9 43.24 10.35 5.34
CA ALA A 9 41.90 10.53 4.80
C ALA A 9 40.92 10.66 5.99
N LEU A 10 40.28 11.82 6.09
CA LEU A 10 39.20 12.11 7.04
C LEU A 10 38.12 11.03 6.89
N LYS A 11 37.98 10.17 7.91
CA LYS A 11 36.85 9.25 8.03
C LYS A 11 35.57 10.09 8.13
N PRO A 12 34.49 9.77 7.40
CA PRO A 12 33.21 10.45 7.58
C PRO A 12 32.75 10.24 9.03
N GLN A 13 32.48 11.34 9.72
CA GLN A 13 31.95 11.32 11.07
C GLN A 13 30.62 10.56 11.08
N ARG A 14 30.54 9.51 11.90
CA ARG A 14 29.29 8.85 12.27
C ARG A 14 28.31 9.90 12.78
N ARG A 15 27.26 10.21 12.01
CA ARG A 15 26.07 10.83 12.58
C ARG A 15 25.37 9.77 13.40
N GLN A 16 25.71 9.71 14.70
CA GLN A 16 24.84 9.07 15.67
C GLN A 16 23.52 9.85 15.65
N PHE A 17 22.50 9.28 15.01
CA PHE A 17 21.15 9.75 15.18
C PHE A 17 20.78 9.48 16.63
N ASN A 18 20.64 10.55 17.42
CA ASN A 18 19.97 10.46 18.71
C ASN A 18 18.59 9.88 18.45
N ALA A 19 18.36 8.65 18.92
CA ALA A 19 17.06 7.99 18.88
C ALA A 19 16.13 8.68 19.87
N THR A 20 15.67 9.89 19.53
CA THR A 20 14.44 10.43 20.11
C THR A 20 13.32 9.58 19.51
N GLY A 21 12.77 8.64 20.28
CA GLY A 21 11.62 7.87 19.84
C GLY A 21 10.47 8.82 19.52
N TYR A 22 10.07 8.88 18.25
CA TYR A 22 8.92 9.69 17.84
C TYR A 22 7.65 8.89 18.10
N GLN A 23 6.64 9.54 18.69
CA GLN A 23 5.29 8.98 18.81
C GLN A 23 4.61 8.94 17.45
N LEU A 24 3.73 7.96 17.24
CA LEU A 24 2.86 7.88 16.08
C LEU A 24 1.95 9.11 16.02
N GLN A 25 1.93 9.75 14.85
CA GLN A 25 1.06 10.89 14.57
C GLN A 25 -0.13 10.41 13.73
N SER A 26 -1.34 10.87 14.04
CA SER A 26 -2.48 10.60 13.16
C SER A 26 -2.39 11.45 11.90
N ILE A 27 -2.73 10.87 10.74
CA ILE A 27 -2.90 11.65 9.50
C ILE A 27 -4.04 12.66 9.66
N PRO A 28 -3.88 13.94 9.24
CA PRO A 28 -4.95 14.91 9.28
C PRO A 28 -6.16 14.48 8.45
N THR A 29 -7.36 14.72 8.98
CA THR A 29 -8.62 14.43 8.29
C THR A 29 -9.11 15.65 7.51
N LEU A 30 -9.54 15.43 6.27
CA LEU A 30 -10.24 16.43 5.46
C LEU A 30 -11.76 16.22 5.53
N SER A 31 -12.37 16.74 6.60
CA SER A 31 -13.79 16.45 6.89
C SER A 31 -14.78 17.04 5.88
N ASP A 32 -14.46 18.16 5.23
CA ASP A 32 -15.35 18.79 4.24
C ASP A 32 -15.28 18.14 2.86
N ALA A 33 -14.21 17.36 2.60
CA ALA A 33 -13.95 16.61 1.37
C ALA A 33 -14.26 17.40 0.08
N THR A 34 -14.07 18.72 0.08
CA THR A 34 -14.29 19.53 -1.12
C THR A 34 -13.04 19.55 -1.99
N LEU A 35 -13.21 19.60 -3.31
CA LEU A 35 -12.07 19.74 -4.24
C LEU A 35 -11.21 20.97 -3.92
N LYS A 36 -11.83 22.08 -3.49
CA LYS A 36 -11.14 23.31 -3.09
C LYS A 36 -10.23 23.07 -1.89
N SER A 37 -10.77 22.48 -0.83
CA SER A 37 -9.99 22.19 0.39
C SER A 37 -8.95 21.11 0.15
N PHE A 38 -9.26 20.08 -0.66
CA PHE A 38 -8.29 19.06 -1.07
C PHE A 38 -7.08 19.66 -1.78
N ARG A 39 -7.31 20.55 -2.75
CA ARG A 39 -6.24 21.28 -3.43
C ARG A 39 -5.42 22.13 -2.46
N ALA A 40 -6.07 22.94 -1.65
CA ALA A 40 -5.40 23.91 -0.78
C ALA A 40 -4.65 23.27 0.39
N LYS A 41 -5.19 22.19 0.97
CA LYS A 41 -4.69 21.59 2.23
C LYS A 41 -3.89 20.30 2.04
N ALA A 42 -4.03 19.61 0.90
CA ALA A 42 -3.38 18.32 0.68
C ALA A 42 -2.57 18.29 -0.63
N PHE A 43 -3.22 18.45 -1.79
CA PHE A 43 -2.58 18.26 -3.09
C PHE A 43 -1.46 19.28 -3.37
N ASN A 44 -1.75 20.58 -3.29
CA ASN A 44 -0.75 21.63 -3.55
C ASN A 44 0.40 21.66 -2.51
N PRO A 45 0.14 21.56 -1.19
CA PRO A 45 1.22 21.52 -0.21
C PRO A 45 1.93 20.15 -0.13
N ALA A 46 1.49 19.15 -0.91
CA ALA A 46 2.00 17.79 -0.91
C ALA A 46 1.97 17.14 0.49
N LEU A 47 0.84 17.26 1.17
CA LEU A 47 0.59 16.70 2.51
C LEU A 47 -0.46 15.58 2.44
N PRO A 48 -0.24 14.47 3.17
CA PRO A 48 -1.19 13.38 3.18
C PRO A 48 -2.45 13.78 3.94
N VAL A 49 -3.59 13.24 3.52
CA VAL A 49 -4.87 13.52 4.16
C VAL A 49 -5.79 12.31 4.11
N LEU A 50 -6.51 12.09 5.21
CA LEU A 50 -7.54 11.08 5.32
C LEU A 50 -8.88 11.66 4.82
N LEU A 51 -9.63 10.86 4.08
CA LEU A 51 -10.94 11.16 3.49
C LEU A 51 -11.96 10.11 4.00
N PRO A 52 -12.47 10.25 5.24
CA PRO A 52 -13.31 9.23 5.85
C PRO A 52 -14.67 9.12 5.14
N GLY A 53 -15.07 7.90 4.81
CA GLY A 53 -16.38 7.57 4.24
C GLY A 53 -16.72 8.19 2.88
N GLN A 54 -15.78 8.90 2.25
CA GLN A 54 -16.04 9.66 1.01
C GLN A 54 -16.31 8.76 -0.20
N PHE A 55 -15.91 7.49 -0.13
CA PHE A 55 -15.97 6.55 -1.24
C PHE A 55 -16.95 5.39 -1.00
N THR A 56 -17.83 5.52 -0.02
CA THR A 56 -18.86 4.51 0.31
C THR A 56 -19.84 4.19 -0.83
N GLN A 57 -19.91 5.05 -1.85
CA GLN A 57 -20.77 4.85 -3.03
C GLN A 57 -20.07 4.17 -4.20
N ILE A 58 -18.78 3.80 -4.09
CA ILE A 58 -18.12 2.99 -5.13
C ILE A 58 -18.90 1.69 -5.31
N PRO A 59 -19.41 1.38 -6.53
CA PRO A 59 -20.28 0.22 -6.73
C PRO A 59 -19.64 -1.11 -6.31
N ALA A 60 -18.33 -1.31 -6.55
CA ALA A 60 -17.59 -2.51 -6.16
C ALA A 60 -17.78 -2.89 -4.69
N ILE A 61 -17.93 -1.91 -3.78
CA ILE A 61 -18.16 -2.16 -2.34
C ILE A 61 -19.44 -2.98 -2.12
N LYS A 62 -20.47 -2.74 -2.94
CA LYS A 62 -21.78 -3.40 -2.85
C LYS A 62 -21.88 -4.62 -3.77
N THR A 63 -21.21 -4.60 -4.92
CA THR A 63 -21.36 -5.62 -5.96
C THR A 63 -20.34 -6.76 -5.85
N TRP A 64 -19.11 -6.50 -5.39
CA TRP A 64 -18.04 -7.51 -5.37
C TRP A 64 -17.99 -8.33 -4.08
N PHE A 65 -18.76 -7.94 -3.06
CA PHE A 65 -18.71 -8.54 -1.75
C PHE A 65 -20.11 -8.88 -1.24
N THR A 66 -20.22 -9.99 -0.53
CA THR A 66 -21.42 -10.41 0.18
C THR A 66 -21.15 -10.40 1.67
N THR A 67 -22.07 -9.83 2.43
CA THR A 67 -22.06 -9.89 3.90
C THR A 67 -23.23 -10.76 4.31
N GLU A 68 -22.95 -11.85 5.03
CA GLU A 68 -24.02 -12.74 5.47
C GLU A 68 -24.88 -12.07 6.54
N PRO A 69 -26.21 -12.23 6.49
CA PRO A 69 -27.08 -11.82 7.58
C PRO A 69 -26.61 -12.46 8.88
N ASP A 70 -26.49 -11.67 9.95
CA ASP A 70 -26.08 -12.10 11.30
C ASP A 70 -24.60 -12.46 11.50
N SER A 71 -23.74 -12.20 10.51
CA SER A 71 -22.29 -12.40 10.60
C SER A 71 -21.52 -11.12 10.32
N CYS A 72 -20.40 -10.92 11.03
CA CYS A 72 -19.40 -9.90 10.66
C CYS A 72 -18.48 -10.35 9.51
N PHE A 73 -18.60 -11.60 9.05
CA PHE A 73 -17.81 -12.11 7.93
C PHE A 73 -18.34 -11.58 6.60
N THR A 74 -17.39 -11.17 5.77
CA THR A 74 -17.63 -10.81 4.38
C THR A 74 -16.87 -11.78 3.49
N SER A 75 -17.53 -12.25 2.44
CA SER A 75 -16.97 -13.06 1.37
C SER A 75 -16.98 -12.32 0.04
N ILE A 76 -16.26 -12.86 -0.94
CA ILE A 76 -16.31 -12.38 -2.32
C ILE A 76 -17.63 -12.81 -2.97
N ASN A 77 -18.31 -11.89 -3.64
CA ASN A 77 -19.55 -12.15 -4.37
C ASN A 77 -19.27 -12.90 -5.68
N ARG A 78 -19.23 -14.23 -5.59
CA ARG A 78 -19.02 -15.09 -6.76
C ARG A 78 -20.15 -15.03 -7.78
N LEU A 79 -21.40 -14.79 -7.36
CA LEU A 79 -22.52 -14.61 -8.28
C LEU A 79 -22.27 -13.45 -9.26
N HIS A 80 -21.54 -12.42 -8.83
CA HIS A 80 -21.13 -11.30 -9.67
C HIS A 80 -19.85 -11.59 -10.45
N LEU A 81 -18.78 -12.04 -9.76
CA LEU A 81 -17.43 -12.11 -10.33
C LEU A 81 -17.16 -13.35 -11.20
N ASP A 82 -17.88 -14.46 -11.04
CA ASP A 82 -17.69 -15.66 -11.88
C ASP A 82 -18.00 -15.39 -13.37
N ARG A 83 -18.78 -14.35 -13.67
CA ARG A 83 -19.03 -13.88 -15.04
C ARG A 83 -17.76 -13.44 -15.77
N PHE A 84 -16.71 -13.10 -15.01
CA PHE A 84 -15.41 -12.66 -15.51
C PHE A 84 -14.30 -13.68 -15.25
N ALA A 85 -14.66 -14.95 -14.96
CA ALA A 85 -13.76 -16.02 -14.56
C ALA A 85 -12.53 -16.22 -15.46
N SER A 86 -12.66 -16.01 -16.77
CA SER A 86 -11.57 -16.17 -17.75
C SER A 86 -10.62 -14.97 -17.84
N THR A 87 -10.91 -13.86 -17.16
CA THR A 87 -10.05 -12.67 -17.13
C THR A 87 -8.71 -13.04 -16.53
N ILE A 88 -7.62 -12.80 -17.26
CA ILE A 88 -6.27 -13.06 -16.76
C ILE A 88 -5.88 -11.90 -15.83
N VAL A 89 -5.47 -12.24 -14.61
CA VAL A 89 -5.10 -11.28 -13.56
C VAL A 89 -3.76 -11.67 -12.94
N PRO A 90 -2.93 -10.68 -12.52
CA PRO A 90 -1.69 -10.96 -11.81
C PRO A 90 -1.97 -11.34 -10.36
N LEU A 91 -1.41 -12.48 -9.94
CA LEU A 91 -1.53 -13.01 -8.59
C LEU A 91 -0.16 -13.14 -7.94
N GLU A 92 -0.07 -12.67 -6.71
CA GLU A 92 1.02 -12.96 -5.78
C GLU A 92 0.60 -14.12 -4.89
N ILE A 93 1.35 -15.22 -4.96
CA ILE A 93 1.10 -16.43 -4.20
C ILE A 93 2.26 -16.64 -3.24
N THR A 94 1.97 -16.65 -1.94
CA THR A 94 2.93 -17.04 -0.91
C THR A 94 2.50 -18.35 -0.28
N ARG A 95 3.34 -19.37 -0.38
CA ARG A 95 3.10 -20.68 0.25
C ARG A 95 4.31 -21.11 1.07
N LYS A 96 4.13 -21.31 2.38
CA LYS A 96 5.23 -21.70 3.30
C LYS A 96 6.48 -20.81 3.16
N GLY A 97 6.28 -19.49 3.00
CA GLY A 97 7.34 -18.50 2.83
C GLY A 97 7.94 -18.41 1.43
N GLN A 98 7.52 -19.25 0.47
CA GLN A 98 7.92 -19.13 -0.92
C GLN A 98 6.94 -18.23 -1.67
N PHE A 99 7.46 -17.15 -2.23
CA PHE A 99 6.69 -16.17 -3.00
C PHE A 99 6.85 -16.43 -4.51
N ALA A 100 5.76 -16.27 -5.25
CA ALA A 100 5.77 -16.23 -6.71
C ALA A 100 4.71 -15.26 -7.23
N ARG A 101 5.02 -14.56 -8.33
CA ARG A 101 4.06 -13.79 -9.11
C ARG A 101 3.71 -14.53 -10.40
N VAL A 102 2.42 -14.76 -10.64
CA VAL A 102 1.91 -15.50 -11.80
C VAL A 102 0.65 -14.85 -12.37
N ASP A 103 0.47 -14.93 -13.68
CA ASP A 103 -0.78 -14.56 -14.33
C ASP A 103 -1.70 -15.78 -14.41
N GLN A 104 -2.93 -15.67 -13.91
CA GLN A 104 -3.90 -16.76 -13.89
C GLN A 104 -5.32 -16.23 -14.18
N PRO A 105 -6.26 -17.09 -14.63
CA PRO A 105 -7.67 -16.72 -14.70
C PRO A 105 -8.23 -16.29 -13.34
N LEU A 106 -9.13 -15.31 -13.33
CA LEU A 106 -9.79 -14.82 -12.12
C LEU A 106 -10.47 -15.96 -11.33
N SER A 107 -11.00 -16.98 -12.00
CA SER A 107 -11.55 -18.16 -11.32
C SER A 107 -10.56 -18.85 -10.38
N PHE A 108 -9.27 -18.93 -10.76
CA PHE A 108 -8.24 -19.50 -9.91
C PHE A 108 -8.12 -18.72 -8.59
N PHE A 109 -8.12 -17.39 -8.67
CA PHE A 109 -8.10 -16.52 -7.49
C PHE A 109 -9.36 -16.69 -6.63
N LEU A 110 -10.53 -16.74 -7.25
CA LEU A 110 -11.78 -16.95 -6.54
C LEU A 110 -11.78 -18.31 -5.82
N ASP A 111 -11.28 -19.36 -6.47
CA ASP A 111 -11.20 -20.73 -5.91
C ASP A 111 -10.21 -20.77 -4.74
N ALA A 112 -9.04 -20.17 -4.92
CA ALA A 112 -8.03 -20.10 -3.87
C ALA A 112 -8.51 -19.32 -2.64
N THR A 113 -9.25 -18.23 -2.82
CA THR A 113 -9.79 -17.45 -1.69
C THR A 113 -10.92 -18.15 -0.95
N ALA A 114 -11.65 -19.06 -1.61
CA ALA A 114 -12.63 -19.92 -0.96
C ALA A 114 -11.99 -21.08 -0.18
N SER A 115 -10.75 -21.46 -0.50
CA SER A 115 -9.99 -22.45 0.25
C SER A 115 -9.62 -21.91 1.65
N ASN A 116 -9.65 -22.78 2.65
CA ASN A 116 -9.18 -22.48 4.02
C ASN A 116 -7.79 -23.08 4.27
N ASP A 117 -6.93 -23.14 3.25
CA ASP A 117 -5.53 -23.54 3.43
C ASP A 117 -4.76 -22.43 4.16
N PRO A 118 -4.39 -22.61 5.45
CA PRO A 118 -3.71 -21.58 6.22
C PRO A 118 -2.27 -21.32 5.74
N ASP A 119 -1.68 -22.26 4.99
CA ASP A 119 -0.30 -22.17 4.51
C ASP A 119 -0.19 -21.42 3.16
N THR A 120 -1.31 -21.07 2.54
CA THR A 120 -1.36 -20.47 1.20
C THR A 120 -2.07 -19.12 1.24
N GLN A 121 -1.32 -18.07 0.92
CA GLN A 121 -1.87 -16.74 0.71
C GLN A 121 -1.89 -16.43 -0.80
N VAL A 122 -3.06 -16.02 -1.30
CA VAL A 122 -3.21 -15.54 -2.68
C VAL A 122 -3.70 -14.10 -2.64
N TYR A 123 -2.99 -13.22 -3.34
CA TYR A 123 -3.29 -11.81 -3.43
C TYR A 123 -3.30 -11.37 -4.89
N LEU A 124 -4.46 -10.95 -5.37
CA LEU A 124 -4.55 -10.21 -6.63
C LEU A 124 -3.98 -8.82 -6.36
N ALA A 125 -2.78 -8.57 -6.88
CA ALA A 125 -1.95 -7.44 -6.47
C ALA A 125 -1.46 -6.65 -7.68
N GLN A 126 -1.62 -5.32 -7.62
CA GLN A 126 -1.33 -4.41 -8.73
C GLN A 126 -1.96 -4.84 -10.06
N ALA A 127 -3.20 -5.35 -10.05
CA ALA A 127 -3.89 -5.60 -11.31
C ALA A 127 -4.34 -4.25 -11.89
N GLU A 128 -3.82 -3.91 -13.06
CA GLU A 128 -4.15 -2.67 -13.75
C GLU A 128 -5.64 -2.65 -14.09
N LEU A 129 -6.35 -1.58 -13.70
CA LEU A 129 -7.77 -1.46 -14.00
C LEU A 129 -8.02 -1.51 -15.51
N ALA A 130 -7.13 -0.92 -16.30
CA ALA A 130 -7.23 -0.87 -17.76
C ALA A 130 -7.28 -2.26 -18.43
N ASP A 131 -6.77 -3.29 -17.76
CA ASP A 131 -6.78 -4.67 -18.26
C ASP A 131 -8.04 -5.45 -17.86
N LEU A 132 -8.91 -4.85 -17.02
CA LEU A 132 -10.15 -5.48 -16.58
C LEU A 132 -11.29 -5.30 -17.60
N PRO A 133 -12.24 -6.24 -17.66
CA PRO A 133 -13.48 -6.07 -18.40
C PRO A 133 -14.20 -4.76 -18.07
N GLN A 134 -14.81 -4.15 -19.10
CA GLN A 134 -15.48 -2.85 -19.01
C GLN A 134 -16.54 -2.75 -17.90
N GLU A 135 -17.21 -3.86 -17.59
CA GLU A 135 -18.23 -3.94 -16.54
C GLU A 135 -17.60 -3.85 -15.14
N LEU A 136 -16.43 -4.44 -14.92
CA LEU A 136 -15.67 -4.29 -13.67
C LEU A 136 -15.07 -2.89 -13.53
N LEU A 137 -14.67 -2.28 -14.65
CA LEU A 137 -14.23 -0.88 -14.68
C LEU A 137 -15.34 0.09 -14.24
N GLN A 138 -16.58 -0.16 -14.65
CA GLN A 138 -17.74 0.66 -14.25
C GLN A 138 -18.02 0.58 -12.74
N ASP A 139 -17.61 -0.51 -12.09
CA ASP A 139 -17.73 -0.66 -10.63
C ASP A 139 -16.69 0.17 -9.84
N LEU A 140 -15.68 0.73 -10.51
CA LEU A 140 -14.55 1.46 -9.93
C LEU A 140 -14.35 2.83 -10.60
N PRO A 141 -15.33 3.76 -10.49
CA PRO A 141 -15.24 5.06 -11.13
C PRO A 141 -14.06 5.88 -10.60
N VAL A 142 -13.38 6.58 -11.49
CA VAL A 142 -12.27 7.47 -11.13
C VAL A 142 -12.80 8.63 -10.27
N PRO A 143 -12.24 8.86 -9.06
CA PRO A 143 -12.71 9.92 -8.19
C PRO A 143 -12.53 11.34 -8.74
N GLU A 144 -13.42 12.25 -8.34
CA GLU A 144 -13.35 13.66 -8.73
C GLU A 144 -12.01 14.31 -8.35
N PHE A 145 -11.46 13.98 -7.18
CA PHE A 145 -10.13 14.47 -6.75
C PHE A 145 -9.03 14.09 -7.74
N VAL A 146 -9.09 12.87 -8.28
CA VAL A 146 -8.11 12.36 -9.25
C VAL A 146 -8.25 13.11 -10.58
N MET A 147 -9.47 13.26 -11.07
CA MET A 147 -9.74 13.92 -12.35
C MET A 147 -9.51 15.43 -12.33
N ARG A 148 -9.66 16.07 -11.17
CA ARG A 148 -9.74 17.54 -11.10
C ARG A 148 -8.71 18.19 -10.20
N ALA A 149 -7.98 17.50 -9.31
CA ALA A 149 -7.04 18.21 -8.43
C ALA A 149 -5.83 18.77 -9.18
N GLY A 150 -5.23 17.95 -10.06
CA GLY A 150 -4.07 18.28 -10.88
C GLY A 150 -4.42 18.55 -12.35
N LYS A 151 -3.62 17.94 -13.24
CA LYS A 151 -3.82 17.93 -14.70
C LYS A 151 -5.00 17.07 -15.15
N GLY A 152 -5.40 16.11 -14.31
CA GLY A 152 -6.56 15.25 -14.56
C GLY A 152 -6.26 14.00 -15.38
N ASP A 153 -4.98 13.71 -15.66
CA ASP A 153 -4.57 12.43 -16.22
C ASP A 153 -4.30 11.40 -15.11
N VAL A 154 -4.91 10.22 -15.28
CA VAL A 154 -4.57 9.02 -14.51
C VAL A 154 -3.33 8.40 -15.15
N TYR A 155 -2.24 8.31 -14.39
CA TYR A 155 -1.01 7.67 -14.84
C TYR A 155 -1.15 6.15 -14.93
N SER A 156 -1.72 5.56 -13.88
CA SER A 156 -2.03 4.13 -13.75
C SER A 156 -2.98 3.97 -12.57
N SER A 157 -3.67 2.85 -12.49
CA SER A 157 -4.59 2.54 -11.39
C SER A 157 -4.65 1.04 -11.18
N SER A 158 -4.64 0.62 -9.92
CA SER A 158 -4.66 -0.80 -9.60
C SER A 158 -5.77 -1.18 -8.64
N ILE A 159 -6.28 -2.40 -8.82
CA ILE A 159 -7.10 -3.10 -7.83
C ILE A 159 -6.23 -4.09 -7.05
N TRP A 160 -6.56 -4.24 -5.78
CA TRP A 160 -5.95 -5.16 -4.85
C TRP A 160 -7.03 -5.96 -4.13
N LEU A 161 -6.97 -7.29 -4.18
CA LEU A 161 -7.99 -8.17 -3.61
C LEU A 161 -7.37 -9.45 -3.06
N GLY A 162 -7.72 -9.85 -1.84
CA GLY A 162 -7.28 -11.11 -1.25
C GLY A 162 -7.82 -11.33 0.14
N ARG A 163 -7.12 -12.14 0.93
CA ARG A 163 -7.43 -12.42 2.34
C ARG A 163 -6.40 -11.81 3.26
N ALA A 164 -6.85 -11.34 4.43
CA ALA A 164 -5.95 -10.98 5.51
C ALA A 164 -5.19 -12.24 6.00
N PRO A 165 -3.96 -12.07 6.55
CA PRO A 165 -3.21 -10.81 6.65
C PRO A 165 -2.46 -10.46 5.36
N THR A 166 -2.47 -9.21 4.92
CA THR A 166 -1.69 -8.69 3.78
C THR A 166 -0.65 -7.69 4.27
N TYR A 167 0.51 -7.65 3.61
CA TYR A 167 1.59 -6.72 3.93
C TYR A 167 2.26 -6.20 2.66
N THR A 168 2.39 -4.88 2.56
CA THR A 168 3.19 -4.19 1.54
C THR A 168 4.33 -3.44 2.24
N PRO A 169 5.60 -3.82 1.98
CA PRO A 169 6.76 -3.18 2.60
C PRO A 169 6.88 -1.68 2.31
N LEU A 170 7.75 -1.02 3.07
CA LEU A 170 8.00 0.41 2.95
C LEU A 170 8.53 0.75 1.55
N HIS A 171 7.82 1.57 0.81
CA HIS A 171 8.19 2.05 -0.53
C HIS A 171 7.65 3.45 -0.77
N ARG A 172 7.92 4.00 -1.96
CA ARG A 172 7.36 5.29 -2.40
C ARG A 172 7.01 5.22 -3.88
N ASP A 173 6.01 6.01 -4.25
CA ASP A 173 5.49 6.05 -5.61
C ASP A 173 6.03 7.24 -6.43
N PRO A 174 6.07 7.12 -7.77
CA PRO A 174 6.56 8.18 -8.65
C PRO A 174 5.58 9.35 -8.82
N ASN A 175 4.29 9.15 -8.48
CA ASN A 175 3.20 10.12 -8.63
C ASN A 175 2.35 10.19 -7.35
N PRO A 176 1.59 11.28 -7.13
CA PRO A 176 0.54 11.32 -6.12
C PRO A 176 -0.43 10.13 -6.31
N ASN A 177 -0.87 9.55 -5.20
CA ASN A 177 -1.73 8.38 -5.16
C ASN A 177 -2.98 8.68 -4.33
N LEU A 178 -4.16 8.36 -4.86
CA LEU A 178 -5.38 8.27 -4.06
C LEU A 178 -5.67 6.79 -3.82
N PHE A 179 -5.48 6.34 -2.59
CA PHE A 179 -5.76 4.97 -2.15
C PHE A 179 -7.14 4.93 -1.50
N VAL A 180 -7.98 3.97 -1.88
CA VAL A 180 -9.34 3.81 -1.33
C VAL A 180 -9.54 2.36 -0.87
N GLN A 181 -10.00 2.21 0.37
CA GLN A 181 -10.31 0.91 0.93
C GLN A 181 -11.73 0.50 0.56
N LEU A 182 -11.88 -0.65 -0.11
CA LEU A 182 -13.18 -1.15 -0.55
C LEU A 182 -13.79 -2.09 0.49
N LYS A 183 -12.99 -3.00 1.06
CA LYS A 183 -13.47 -3.97 2.05
C LYS A 183 -12.40 -4.34 3.06
N GLY A 184 -12.82 -4.66 4.29
CA GLY A 184 -11.92 -4.95 5.40
C GLY A 184 -11.20 -3.69 5.89
N ARG A 185 -10.13 -3.88 6.67
CA ARG A 185 -9.38 -2.77 7.28
C ARG A 185 -7.90 -2.84 6.95
N LYS A 186 -7.30 -1.68 6.69
CA LYS A 186 -5.85 -1.54 6.49
C LYS A 186 -5.31 -0.40 7.34
N VAL A 187 -4.13 -0.58 7.90
CA VAL A 187 -3.33 0.49 8.48
C VAL A 187 -2.23 0.86 7.49
N VAL A 188 -2.06 2.17 7.28
CA VAL A 188 -1.01 2.73 6.46
C VAL A 188 -0.11 3.59 7.34
N ARG A 189 1.20 3.25 7.37
CA ARG A 189 2.23 4.09 8.00
C ARG A 189 2.96 4.88 6.93
N LEU A 190 3.10 6.18 7.12
CA LEU A 190 3.70 7.11 6.18
C LEU A 190 4.88 7.84 6.80
N TYR A 191 5.85 8.17 5.97
CA TYR A 191 7.02 8.95 6.33
C TYR A 191 7.29 10.02 5.28
N LYS A 192 7.78 11.18 5.74
CA LYS A 192 8.32 12.21 4.84
C LYS A 192 9.44 11.61 3.96
N PRO A 193 9.63 12.12 2.73
CA PRO A 193 10.59 11.57 1.77
C PRO A 193 11.99 11.28 2.32
N HIS A 194 12.56 12.21 3.11
CA HIS A 194 13.91 12.07 3.67
C HIS A 194 13.99 11.08 4.83
N VAL A 195 12.92 10.93 5.62
CA VAL A 195 12.84 9.98 6.73
C VAL A 195 12.76 8.56 6.19
N GLY A 196 11.82 8.30 5.26
CA GLY A 196 11.68 6.98 4.66
C GLY A 196 12.92 6.54 3.87
N LEU A 197 13.62 7.47 3.20
CA LEU A 197 14.89 7.18 2.56
C LEU A 197 15.97 6.78 3.58
N SER A 198 16.03 7.49 4.71
CA SER A 198 16.99 7.17 5.78
C SER A 198 16.71 5.80 6.40
N ILE A 199 15.43 5.43 6.58
CA ILE A 199 15.01 4.10 7.02
C ILE A 199 15.48 3.04 6.01
N PHE A 200 15.19 3.27 4.73
CA PHE A 200 15.56 2.35 3.66
C PHE A 200 17.07 2.12 3.58
N ASP A 201 17.86 3.19 3.58
CA ASP A 201 19.32 3.12 3.50
C ASP A 201 19.92 2.39 4.72
N ALA A 202 19.39 2.64 5.92
CA ALA A 202 19.82 1.94 7.13
C ALA A 202 19.49 0.44 7.08
N VAL A 203 18.34 0.06 6.53
CA VAL A 203 17.99 -1.35 6.31
C VAL A 203 18.90 -2.00 5.28
N GLN A 204 19.19 -1.33 4.15
CA GLN A 204 20.13 -1.83 3.16
C GLN A 204 21.52 -2.07 3.76
N GLU A 205 22.04 -1.12 4.52
CA GLU A 205 23.33 -1.27 5.21
C GLU A 205 23.32 -2.47 6.16
N ARG A 206 22.25 -2.62 6.96
CA ARG A 206 22.09 -3.72 7.92
C ARG A 206 22.10 -5.11 7.26
N ILE A 207 21.44 -5.24 6.11
CA ILE A 207 21.33 -6.53 5.40
C ILE A 207 22.45 -6.75 4.36
N GLY A 208 23.37 -5.79 4.20
CA GLY A 208 24.37 -5.82 3.12
C GLY A 208 23.75 -5.74 1.72
N GLY A 209 22.58 -5.11 1.61
CA GLY A 209 21.79 -4.99 0.38
C GLY A 209 22.27 -3.87 -0.54
N VAL A 210 21.85 -3.94 -1.81
CA VAL A 210 22.12 -2.92 -2.84
C VAL A 210 20.83 -2.48 -3.55
N GLY A 211 19.70 -2.61 -2.86
CA GLY A 211 18.38 -2.23 -3.34
C GLY A 211 18.30 -0.75 -3.70
N LYS A 212 17.49 -0.43 -4.70
CA LYS A 212 17.29 0.96 -5.14
C LYS A 212 15.99 1.50 -4.54
N ALA A 213 16.06 2.66 -3.89
CA ALA A 213 14.92 3.35 -3.31
C ALA A 213 13.90 3.90 -4.35
N THR A 214 14.15 3.73 -5.64
CA THR A 214 13.32 4.23 -6.75
C THR A 214 12.44 3.11 -7.29
N MET A 215 11.12 3.27 -7.24
CA MET A 215 10.09 2.37 -7.83
C MET A 215 10.34 0.89 -7.51
N ARG A 216 9.66 0.42 -6.47
CA ARG A 216 9.76 -0.95 -5.98
C ARG A 216 8.61 -1.80 -6.52
N GLY A 217 8.91 -3.04 -6.92
CA GLY A 217 7.96 -4.00 -7.45
C GLY A 217 8.05 -5.33 -6.72
N GLU A 218 7.93 -6.43 -7.46
CA GLU A 218 7.96 -7.80 -6.92
C GLU A 218 9.15 -8.09 -5.99
N GLU A 219 10.31 -7.50 -6.26
CA GLU A 219 11.55 -7.75 -5.52
C GLU A 219 11.49 -7.35 -4.05
N MET A 220 10.58 -6.44 -3.68
CA MET A 220 10.39 -6.04 -2.27
C MET A 220 9.55 -7.05 -1.48
N MET A 221 8.81 -7.94 -2.15
CA MET A 221 7.77 -8.78 -1.54
C MET A 221 8.31 -10.05 -0.88
N ALA A 222 9.63 -10.30 -0.93
CA ALA A 222 10.29 -11.46 -0.34
C ALA A 222 11.70 -11.14 0.19
N GLY A 223 12.25 -12.05 0.99
CA GLY A 223 13.64 -12.02 1.44
C GLY A 223 13.95 -11.07 2.60
N ALA A 224 15.24 -10.95 2.92
CA ALA A 224 15.74 -10.26 4.11
C ALA A 224 15.34 -8.78 4.17
N GLU A 225 15.20 -8.10 3.03
CA GLU A 225 14.78 -6.70 3.00
C GLU A 225 13.33 -6.53 3.44
N ARG A 226 12.42 -7.38 2.95
CA ARG A 226 11.00 -7.40 3.32
C ARG A 226 10.85 -7.53 4.85
N GLU A 227 11.54 -8.51 5.43
CA GLU A 227 11.53 -8.80 6.87
C GLU A 227 12.12 -7.63 7.67
N ALA A 228 13.27 -7.11 7.23
CA ALA A 228 13.95 -6.00 7.89
C ALA A 228 13.13 -4.70 7.88
N LEU A 229 12.46 -4.38 6.77
CA LEU A 229 11.55 -3.23 6.68
C LEU A 229 10.29 -3.45 7.52
N GLU A 230 9.79 -4.68 7.59
CA GLU A 230 8.63 -5.02 8.42
C GLU A 230 8.93 -4.77 9.89
N GLU A 231 10.06 -5.29 10.37
CA GLU A 231 10.53 -5.08 11.74
C GLU A 231 10.72 -3.58 12.05
N GLU A 232 11.39 -2.86 11.14
CA GLU A 232 11.75 -1.46 11.32
C GLU A 232 10.53 -0.52 11.38
N VAL A 233 9.49 -0.81 10.59
CA VAL A 233 8.28 0.01 10.51
C VAL A 233 7.21 -0.44 11.50
N TRP A 234 7.06 -1.75 11.75
CA TRP A 234 5.90 -2.31 12.44
C TRP A 234 6.17 -2.85 13.84
N ASN A 235 7.39 -3.32 14.16
CA ASN A 235 7.66 -4.08 15.38
C ASN A 235 8.41 -3.29 16.46
N ARG A 236 8.44 -1.96 16.37
CA ARG A 236 9.03 -1.14 17.43
C ARG A 236 8.03 -0.89 18.54
N ASP A 237 8.48 -0.99 19.80
CA ASP A 237 7.72 -0.74 21.04
C ASP A 237 7.30 0.75 21.17
N GLY A 238 6.54 1.26 20.21
CA GLY A 238 6.07 2.64 20.11
C GLY A 238 7.14 3.68 19.74
N THR A 239 8.39 3.27 19.47
CA THR A 239 9.47 4.20 19.09
C THR A 239 9.72 4.16 17.60
N HIS A 240 9.40 5.23 16.87
CA HIS A 240 9.63 5.27 15.41
C HIS A 240 10.89 6.08 15.04
N VAL A 241 11.53 5.69 13.94
CA VAL A 241 12.59 6.49 13.32
C VAL A 241 11.95 7.68 12.62
N GLY A 242 12.20 8.87 13.16
CA GLY A 242 11.58 10.10 12.66
C GLY A 242 10.06 10.14 12.88
N GLU A 243 9.46 11.25 12.49
CA GLU A 243 8.01 11.41 12.53
C GLU A 243 7.35 10.34 11.62
N CYS A 244 6.51 9.50 12.23
CA CYS A 244 5.72 8.48 11.55
C CYS A 244 4.25 8.88 11.64
N TRP A 245 3.57 8.90 10.50
CA TRP A 245 2.14 9.15 10.45
C TRP A 245 1.37 7.87 10.18
N GLU A 246 0.20 7.71 10.79
CA GLU A 246 -0.63 6.53 10.65
C GLU A 246 -2.05 6.91 10.23
N ALA A 247 -2.61 6.11 9.33
CA ALA A 247 -4.02 6.14 8.96
C ALA A 247 -4.61 4.73 9.09
N ASP A 248 -5.76 4.64 9.74
CA ASP A 248 -6.59 3.44 9.79
C ASP A 248 -7.74 3.61 8.80
N LEU A 249 -7.84 2.69 7.84
CA LEU A 249 -8.77 2.75 6.71
C LEU A 249 -9.77 1.61 6.80
N GLY A 250 -11.06 1.96 6.90
CA GLY A 250 -12.19 1.07 6.70
C GLY A 250 -12.82 1.22 5.32
N SER A 251 -13.85 0.41 5.05
CA SER A 251 -14.58 0.44 3.77
C SER A 251 -15.14 1.85 3.48
N GLY A 252 -14.80 2.38 2.31
CA GLY A 252 -15.19 3.70 1.84
C GLY A 252 -14.25 4.84 2.29
N ASP A 253 -13.24 4.57 3.11
CA ASP A 253 -12.22 5.57 3.45
C ASP A 253 -11.20 5.69 2.32
N GLY A 254 -10.76 6.93 2.06
CA GLY A 254 -9.64 7.19 1.17
C GLY A 254 -8.47 7.86 1.89
N LEU A 255 -7.28 7.67 1.34
CA LEU A 255 -6.04 8.27 1.78
C LEU A 255 -5.34 8.86 0.57
N PHE A 256 -5.07 10.16 0.63
CA PHE A 256 -4.17 10.80 -0.33
C PHE A 256 -2.73 10.64 0.15
N ILE A 257 -1.90 10.04 -0.70
CA ILE A 257 -0.46 9.85 -0.49
C ILE A 257 0.25 10.76 -1.49
N PRO A 258 0.91 11.85 -1.04
CA PRO A 258 1.57 12.76 -1.96
C PRO A 258 2.80 12.12 -2.58
N LYS A 259 3.20 12.63 -3.75
CA LYS A 259 4.38 12.16 -4.47
C LYS A 259 5.62 12.09 -3.55
N GLY A 260 6.31 10.95 -3.59
CA GLY A 260 7.56 10.75 -2.86
C GLY A 260 7.43 10.47 -1.37
N TRP A 261 6.22 10.52 -0.80
CA TRP A 261 6.00 10.01 0.55
C TRP A 261 6.21 8.51 0.60
N TRP A 262 6.97 8.07 1.59
CA TRP A 262 7.15 6.65 1.83
C TRP A 262 5.97 6.11 2.63
N HIS A 263 5.56 4.90 2.32
CA HIS A 263 4.44 4.27 2.98
C HIS A 263 4.59 2.75 3.02
N SER A 264 4.06 2.16 4.09
CA SER A 264 3.94 0.72 4.27
C SER A 264 2.51 0.43 4.73
N ILE A 265 1.98 -0.72 4.30
CA ILE A 265 0.55 -1.04 4.46
C ILE A 265 0.42 -2.44 5.05
N LYS A 266 -0.42 -2.60 6.08
CA LYS A 266 -0.84 -3.92 6.59
C LYS A 266 -2.35 -3.99 6.67
N SER A 267 -2.96 -5.14 6.40
CA SER A 267 -4.34 -5.36 6.81
C SER A 267 -4.45 -5.60 8.31
N LEU A 268 -5.59 -5.24 8.89
CA LEU A 268 -5.94 -5.62 10.25
C LEU A 268 -6.76 -6.91 10.28
N GLY A 269 -6.51 -7.74 11.29
CA GLY A 269 -7.15 -9.04 11.46
C GLY A 269 -6.38 -10.17 10.78
N ASP A 270 -6.67 -11.39 11.20
CA ASP A 270 -6.02 -12.61 10.73
C ASP A 270 -6.83 -13.34 9.64
N GLU A 271 -8.07 -12.89 9.40
CA GLU A 271 -8.99 -13.50 8.45
C GLU A 271 -9.88 -12.46 7.76
N GLY A 272 -10.56 -12.89 6.69
CA GLY A 272 -11.54 -12.09 5.96
C GLY A 272 -11.00 -11.44 4.68
N VAL A 273 -11.92 -10.96 3.86
CA VAL A 273 -11.61 -10.33 2.56
C VAL A 273 -11.07 -8.92 2.76
N ILE A 274 -9.94 -8.64 2.13
CA ILE A 274 -9.33 -7.30 2.07
C ILE A 274 -9.32 -6.85 0.62
N ALA A 275 -9.84 -5.64 0.38
CA ALA A 275 -9.87 -5.05 -0.95
C ALA A 275 -9.59 -3.56 -0.93
N SER A 276 -8.78 -3.09 -1.88
CA SER A 276 -8.41 -1.69 -2.04
C SER A 276 -8.24 -1.36 -3.52
N VAL A 277 -8.53 -0.14 -3.91
CA VAL A 277 -8.25 0.39 -5.26
C VAL A 277 -7.43 1.67 -5.12
N ASN A 278 -6.56 1.95 -6.07
CA ASN A 278 -5.81 3.18 -6.06
C ASN A 278 -5.63 3.78 -7.45
N TRP A 279 -5.41 5.10 -7.49
CA TRP A 279 -5.13 5.84 -8.72
C TRP A 279 -3.89 6.69 -8.52
N TRP A 280 -2.86 6.47 -9.34
CA TRP A 280 -1.75 7.39 -9.49
C TRP A 280 -2.10 8.43 -10.54
N PHE A 281 -1.92 9.72 -10.23
CA PHE A 281 -2.42 10.80 -11.09
C PHE A 281 -1.52 12.02 -11.07
N ARG A 282 -1.76 12.97 -11.99
CA ARG A 282 -0.94 14.19 -12.14
C ARG A 282 -1.77 15.45 -12.17
#